data_AF-A0A9D1GSU3-F1
#
_entry.id   AF-A0A9D1GSU3-F1
#
_cell.length_a   1.000
_cell.length_b   1.000
_cell.length_c   1.000
_cell.angle_alpha   90.00
_cell.angle_beta   90.00
_cell.angle_gamma   90.00
#
_symmetry.space_group_name_H-M   'P 1'
#
loop_
_entity.id
_entity.type
_entity.pdbx_description
1 polymer ?
#
loop_
_entity_poly.entity_id
_entity_poly.type
_entity_poly.pdbx_seq_one_letter_code
_entity_poly.pdbx_strand_id
1 'polypeptide(L)'
;MVKKYLITAIVFLGIGLALGVFFREITKYFEYDLINNHTSLSAMHVHALVLGFIFSLVMMMLVKVFCIEQSKIERDAYIAYVIGLSIALIMMLIRGILQVVDVDFMAKIDSALAGIAGLGHILLGLSLVLYAIYLFKGIKEQ
;
A
#
# COMPACT_ATOMS: atom_id res chain seq x y z
N MET A 1 5.29 17.85 -9.14
CA MET A 1 4.98 16.56 -8.47
C MET A 1 3.61 16.49 -7.81
N VAL A 2 3.03 17.60 -7.33
CA VAL A 2 1.66 17.68 -6.77
C VAL A 2 0.62 16.91 -7.61
N LYS A 3 0.65 17.07 -8.95
CA LYS A 3 -0.21 16.33 -9.88
C LYS A 3 -0.04 14.80 -9.80
N LYS A 4 1.19 14.30 -9.57
CA LYS A 4 1.46 12.86 -9.42
C LYS A 4 0.84 12.31 -8.15
N TYR A 5 1.01 12.99 -7.00
CA TYR A 5 0.35 12.59 -5.76
C TYR A 5 -1.17 12.55 -5.89
N LEU A 6 -1.77 13.54 -6.58
CA LEU A 6 -3.20 13.55 -6.86
C LEU A 6 -3.64 12.38 -7.74
N ILE A 7 -2.92 12.11 -8.83
CA ILE A 7 -3.22 10.97 -9.72
C ILE A 7 -3.11 9.67 -8.94
N THR A 8 -2.04 9.46 -8.18
CA THR A 8 -1.82 8.29 -7.34
C THR A 8 -2.96 8.12 -6.34
N ALA A 9 -3.38 9.19 -5.68
CA ALA A 9 -4.51 9.16 -4.77
C ALA A 9 -5.79 8.67 -5.46
N ILE A 10 -6.15 9.26 -6.61
CA ILE A 10 -7.36 8.90 -7.35
C ILE A 10 -7.31 7.44 -7.84
N VAL A 11 -6.16 7.00 -8.35
CA VAL A 11 -5.97 5.62 -8.80
C VAL A 11 -6.16 4.64 -7.63
N PHE A 12 -5.52 4.89 -6.50
CA PHE A 12 -5.63 4.03 -5.33
C PHE A 12 -6.99 4.10 -4.64
N LEU A 13 -7.73 5.21 -4.76
CA LEU A 13 -9.12 5.27 -4.34
C LEU A 13 -9.98 4.27 -5.14
N GLY A 14 -9.87 4.29 -6.46
CA GLY A 14 -10.58 3.35 -7.33
C GLY A 14 -10.21 1.90 -7.04
N ILE A 15 -8.90 1.62 -6.94
CA ILE A 15 -8.40 0.27 -6.60
C ILE A 15 -8.91 -0.15 -5.22
N GLY A 16 -8.78 0.68 -4.18
CA GLY A 16 -9.18 0.34 -2.81
C GLY A 16 -10.67 0.03 -2.70
N LEU A 17 -11.53 0.80 -3.38
CA LEU A 17 -12.97 0.54 -3.43
C LEU A 17 -13.29 -0.79 -4.15
N ALA A 18 -12.67 -1.02 -5.32
CA ALA A 18 -12.84 -2.25 -6.07
C ALA A 18 -12.39 -3.48 -5.26
N LEU A 19 -11.26 -3.37 -4.55
CA LEU A 19 -10.73 -4.42 -3.69
C LEU A 19 -11.64 -4.72 -2.49
N GLY A 20 -12.30 -3.70 -1.93
CA GLY A 20 -13.27 -3.88 -0.85
C GLY A 20 -14.51 -4.67 -1.31
N VAL A 21 -15.03 -4.37 -2.51
CA VAL A 21 -16.13 -5.13 -3.12
C VAL A 21 -15.68 -6.55 -3.45
N PHE A 22 -14.49 -6.70 -4.06
CA PHE A 22 -13.92 -8.00 -4.42
C PHE A 22 -13.78 -8.93 -3.20
N PHE A 23 -13.24 -8.42 -2.09
CA PHE A 23 -13.13 -9.18 -0.84
C PHE A 23 -14.48 -9.73 -0.38
N ARG A 24 -15.51 -8.88 -0.40
CA ARG A 24 -16.86 -9.25 0.04
C ARG A 24 -17.49 -10.31 -0.87
N GLU A 25 -17.26 -10.23 -2.17
CA GLU A 25 -17.85 -11.17 -3.14
C GLU A 25 -17.14 -12.54 -3.10
N ILE A 26 -15.80 -12.56 -3.04
CA ILE A 26 -15.01 -13.80 -2.94
C ILE A 26 -15.36 -14.57 -1.66
N THR A 27 -15.35 -13.89 -0.52
CA THR A 27 -15.61 -14.56 0.77
C THR A 27 -17.02 -15.12 0.86
N LYS A 28 -18.00 -14.43 0.26
CA LYS A 28 -19.37 -14.91 0.13
C LYS A 28 -19.48 -16.11 -0.81
N TYR A 29 -18.79 -16.07 -1.96
CA TYR A 29 -18.83 -17.15 -2.94
C TYR A 29 -18.25 -18.47 -2.41
N PHE A 30 -17.19 -18.41 -1.62
CA PHE A 30 -16.55 -19.58 -1.01
C PHE A 30 -17.12 -19.96 0.37
N GLU A 31 -18.22 -19.31 0.81
CA GLU A 31 -18.83 -19.52 2.14
C GLU A 31 -17.81 -19.43 3.29
N TYR A 32 -16.80 -18.56 3.14
CA TYR A 32 -15.66 -18.51 4.05
C TYR A 32 -16.04 -17.86 5.39
N ASP A 33 -15.78 -18.57 6.48
CA ASP A 33 -16.10 -18.09 7.83
C ASP A 33 -15.12 -17.01 8.30
N LEU A 34 -15.53 -15.76 8.12
CA LEU A 34 -14.81 -14.57 8.55
C LEU A 34 -14.84 -14.31 10.07
N ILE A 35 -15.68 -15.03 10.83
CA ILE A 35 -15.81 -14.86 12.29
C ILE A 35 -14.67 -15.59 12.99
N ASN A 36 -14.31 -16.78 12.51
CA ASN A 36 -13.25 -17.61 13.09
C ASN A 36 -11.90 -17.46 12.36
N ASN A 37 -11.90 -17.02 11.10
CA ASN A 37 -10.67 -16.90 10.31
C ASN A 37 -10.56 -15.55 9.60
N HIS A 38 -9.59 -14.74 10.01
CA HIS A 38 -9.27 -13.50 9.30
C HIS A 38 -8.35 -13.79 8.10
N THR A 39 -8.70 -13.21 6.95
CA THR A 39 -7.93 -13.32 5.71
C THR A 39 -7.18 -12.01 5.42
N SER A 40 -5.98 -12.12 4.84
CA SER A 40 -5.18 -10.98 4.40
C SER A 40 -5.90 -10.12 3.34
N LEU A 41 -6.89 -10.69 2.65
CA LEU A 41 -7.72 -9.99 1.68
C LEU A 41 -8.58 -8.88 2.34
N SER A 42 -8.99 -9.09 3.59
CA SER A 42 -9.76 -8.11 4.36
C SER A 42 -8.95 -6.84 4.64
N ALA A 43 -7.65 -6.96 4.90
CA ALA A 43 -6.79 -5.83 5.21
C ALA A 43 -6.33 -5.05 3.97
N MET A 44 -6.36 -5.68 2.79
CA MET A 44 -5.81 -5.12 1.55
C MET A 44 -6.53 -3.83 1.12
N HIS A 45 -7.85 -3.77 1.24
CA HIS A 45 -8.61 -2.57 0.86
C HIS A 45 -8.26 -1.36 1.75
N VAL A 46 -8.09 -1.59 3.06
CA VAL A 46 -7.68 -0.54 4.01
C VAL A 46 -6.29 -0.03 3.69
N HIS A 47 -5.33 -0.92 3.38
CA HIS A 47 -3.98 -0.50 3.01
C HIS A 47 -3.97 0.30 1.71
N ALA A 48 -4.76 -0.10 0.70
CA ALA A 48 -4.91 0.66 -0.54
C ALA A 48 -5.52 2.05 -0.29
N LEU A 49 -6.53 2.17 0.56
CA LEU A 49 -7.17 3.46 0.86
C LEU A 49 -6.30 4.35 1.76
N VAL A 50 -5.69 3.80 2.81
CA VAL A 50 -4.88 4.59 3.76
C VAL A 50 -3.54 4.97 3.15
N LEU A 51 -2.77 4.00 2.66
CA LEU A 51 -1.43 4.23 2.13
C LEU A 51 -1.50 4.71 0.66
N GLY A 52 -2.40 4.19 -0.15
CA GLY A 52 -2.50 4.62 -1.54
C GLY A 52 -3.19 5.99 -1.69
N PHE A 53 -4.37 6.15 -1.08
CA PHE A 53 -5.19 7.35 -1.25
C PHE A 53 -4.89 8.44 -0.20
N ILE A 54 -5.11 8.17 1.09
CA ILE A 54 -5.01 9.19 2.15
C ILE A 54 -3.59 9.73 2.27
N PHE A 55 -2.58 8.85 2.38
CA PHE A 55 -1.19 9.29 2.49
C PHE A 55 -0.74 10.14 1.28
N SER A 56 -1.14 9.76 0.07
CA SER A 56 -0.84 10.55 -1.14
C SER A 56 -1.48 11.94 -1.09
N LEU A 57 -2.73 12.06 -0.60
CA LEU A 57 -3.36 13.37 -0.40
C LEU A 57 -2.66 14.20 0.68
N VAL A 58 -2.26 13.57 1.79
CA VAL A 58 -1.50 14.24 2.86
C VAL A 58 -0.17 14.76 2.31
N MET A 59 0.59 13.94 1.59
CA MET A 59 1.84 14.37 0.96
C MET A 59 1.64 15.50 -0.04
N MET A 60 0.58 15.43 -0.86
CA MET A 60 0.21 16.52 -1.77
C MET A 60 -0.04 17.82 -1.01
N MET A 61 -0.79 17.76 0.09
CA MET A 61 -1.10 18.92 0.92
C MET A 61 0.15 19.49 1.57
N LEU A 62 1.00 18.65 2.18
CA LEU A 62 2.24 19.09 2.82
C LEU A 62 3.17 19.81 1.85
N VAL A 63 3.42 19.23 0.67
CA VAL A 63 4.28 19.85 -0.36
C VAL A 63 3.70 21.18 -0.82
N LYS A 64 2.36 21.29 -0.95
CA LYS A 64 1.69 22.51 -1.40
C LYS A 64 1.66 23.61 -0.32
N VAL A 65 1.38 23.25 0.92
CA VAL A 65 1.27 24.20 2.05
C VAL A 65 2.64 24.78 2.40
N PHE A 66 3.67 23.94 2.43
CA PHE A 66 5.03 24.35 2.73
C PHE A 66 5.82 24.76 1.47
N CYS A 67 5.19 24.89 0.30
CA CYS A 67 5.86 25.27 -0.95
C CYS A 67 7.20 24.53 -1.22
N ILE A 68 7.31 23.26 -0.80
CA ILE A 68 8.59 22.54 -0.83
C ILE A 68 8.93 22.20 -2.28
N GLU A 69 10.12 22.59 -2.72
CA GLU A 69 10.56 22.31 -4.08
C GLU A 69 10.81 20.81 -4.30
N GLN A 70 10.76 20.41 -5.57
CA GLN A 70 11.06 19.05 -5.95
C GLN A 70 12.56 18.76 -5.74
N SER A 71 12.87 17.64 -5.08
CA SER A 71 14.24 17.21 -4.86
C SER A 71 14.46 15.77 -5.34
N LYS A 72 15.73 15.38 -5.48
CA LYS A 72 16.08 13.97 -5.77
C LYS A 72 15.58 13.03 -4.67
N ILE A 73 15.66 13.46 -3.41
CA ILE A 73 15.20 12.67 -2.24
C ILE A 73 13.71 12.38 -2.35
N GLU A 74 12.89 13.39 -2.70
CA GLU A 74 11.45 13.23 -2.89
C GLU A 74 11.11 12.23 -4.00
N ARG A 75 11.81 12.32 -5.13
CA ARG A 75 11.60 11.41 -6.26
C ARG A 75 11.94 9.97 -5.89
N ASP A 76 13.09 9.77 -5.25
CA ASP A 76 13.57 8.43 -4.90
C ASP A 76 12.67 7.82 -3.80
N ALA A 77 12.20 8.63 -2.84
CA ALA A 77 11.18 8.24 -1.85
C ALA A 77 9.87 7.80 -2.53
N TYR A 78 9.37 8.58 -3.49
CA TYR A 78 8.13 8.27 -4.22
C TYR A 78 8.22 6.95 -5.01
N ILE A 79 9.33 6.71 -5.69
CA ILE A 79 9.52 5.46 -6.44
C ILE A 79 9.56 4.27 -5.49
N ALA A 80 10.34 4.35 -4.41
CA ALA A 80 10.41 3.29 -3.40
C ALA A 80 9.03 3.04 -2.76
N TYR A 81 8.25 4.11 -2.50
CA TYR A 81 6.92 4.03 -1.93
C TYR A 81 5.94 3.28 -2.83
N VAL A 82 5.84 3.68 -4.10
CA VAL A 82 4.90 3.06 -5.05
C VAL A 82 5.25 1.59 -5.30
N ILE A 83 6.54 1.26 -5.42
CA ILE A 83 6.99 -0.12 -5.60
C ILE A 83 6.70 -0.94 -4.35
N GLY A 84 7.07 -0.45 -3.16
CA GLY A 84 6.83 -1.13 -1.89
C GLY A 84 5.35 -1.38 -1.63
N LEU A 85 4.50 -0.37 -1.87
CA LEU A 85 3.05 -0.47 -1.72
C LEU A 85 2.46 -1.48 -2.72
N SER A 86 2.92 -1.48 -3.97
CA SER A 86 2.46 -2.43 -4.98
C SER A 86 2.81 -3.86 -4.60
N ILE A 87 4.04 -4.12 -4.14
CA ILE A 87 4.46 -5.44 -3.65
C ILE A 87 3.58 -5.86 -2.47
N ALA A 88 3.37 -4.99 -1.49
CA ALA A 88 2.52 -5.29 -0.34
C ALA A 88 1.10 -5.69 -0.76
N LEU A 89 0.45 -4.92 -1.64
CA LEU A 89 -0.91 -5.20 -2.11
C LEU A 89 -0.98 -6.50 -2.93
N ILE A 90 -0.02 -6.76 -3.82
CA ILE A 90 0.02 -7.99 -4.61
C ILE A 90 0.21 -9.20 -3.70
N MET A 91 1.09 -9.11 -2.70
CA MET A 91 1.29 -10.20 -1.73
C MET A 91 0.06 -10.43 -0.87
N MET A 92 -0.63 -9.38 -0.41
CA MET A 92 -1.91 -9.51 0.31
C MET A 92 -3.00 -10.14 -0.56
N LEU A 93 -3.04 -9.82 -1.86
CA LEU A 93 -3.98 -10.39 -2.81
C LEU A 93 -3.74 -11.89 -3.00
N ILE A 94 -2.51 -12.28 -3.36
CA ILE A 94 -2.14 -13.68 -3.59
C ILE A 94 -2.36 -14.48 -2.30
N ARG A 95 -1.87 -13.95 -1.16
CA ARG A 95 -2.02 -14.62 0.13
C ARG A 95 -3.49 -14.77 0.51
N GLY A 96 -4.26 -13.69 0.38
CA GLY A 96 -5.68 -13.66 0.71
C GLY A 96 -6.53 -14.61 -0.13
N ILE A 97 -6.24 -14.73 -1.44
CA ILE A 97 -6.96 -15.67 -2.32
C ILE A 97 -6.63 -17.11 -1.94
N LEU A 98 -5.35 -17.45 -1.78
CA LEU A 98 -4.93 -18.81 -1.47
C LEU A 98 -5.39 -19.26 -0.08
N GLN A 99 -5.51 -18.36 0.90
CA GLN A 99 -6.13 -18.65 2.20
C GLN A 99 -7.60 -19.07 2.10
N VAL A 100 -8.30 -18.64 1.05
CA VAL A 100 -9.71 -18.97 0.81
C VAL A 100 -9.86 -20.21 -0.07
N VAL A 101 -8.98 -20.37 -1.06
CA VAL A 101 -9.12 -21.41 -2.11
C VAL A 101 -8.36 -22.70 -1.80
N ASP A 102 -7.16 -22.62 -1.22
CA ASP A 102 -6.30 -23.80 -0.99
C ASP A 102 -5.33 -23.56 0.19
N VAL A 103 -5.82 -23.86 1.39
CA VAL A 103 -5.09 -23.64 2.66
C VAL A 103 -3.84 -24.51 2.76
N ASP A 104 -3.89 -25.73 2.24
CA ASP A 104 -2.75 -26.66 2.29
C ASP A 104 -1.62 -26.19 1.36
N PHE A 105 -1.96 -25.71 0.16
CA PHE A 105 -0.97 -25.11 -0.73
C PHE A 105 -0.42 -23.81 -0.17
N MET A 106 -1.27 -22.95 0.42
CA MET A 106 -0.83 -21.75 1.12
C MET A 106 0.23 -22.07 2.18
N ALA A 107 -0.05 -23.03 3.06
CA ALA A 107 0.87 -23.41 4.14
C ALA A 107 2.25 -23.85 3.63
N LYS A 108 2.32 -24.47 2.45
CA LYS A 108 3.58 -24.91 1.82
C LYS A 108 4.43 -23.74 1.31
N ILE A 109 3.81 -22.65 0.84
CA ILE A 109 4.52 -21.52 0.23
C ILE A 109 4.56 -20.27 1.12
N ASP A 110 3.98 -20.33 2.31
CA ASP A 110 3.78 -19.16 3.18
C ASP A 110 5.10 -18.45 3.52
N SER A 111 6.17 -19.22 3.78
CA SER A 111 7.50 -18.67 4.07
C SER A 111 8.09 -17.88 2.91
N ALA A 112 7.91 -18.36 1.67
CA ALA A 112 8.37 -17.67 0.47
C ALA A 112 7.59 -16.38 0.23
N LEU A 113 6.26 -16.43 0.37
CA LEU A 113 5.40 -15.24 0.25
C LEU A 113 5.71 -14.21 1.35
N ALA A 114 5.95 -14.66 2.59
CA ALA A 114 6.36 -13.80 3.69
C ALA A 114 7.70 -13.11 3.41
N GLY A 115 8.66 -13.81 2.78
CA GLY A 115 9.93 -13.23 2.35
C GLY A 115 9.75 -12.08 1.34
N ILE A 116 8.92 -12.27 0.31
CA ILE A 116 8.64 -11.23 -0.69
C ILE A 116 7.86 -10.07 -0.07
N ALA A 117 6.87 -10.35 0.78
CA ALA A 117 6.15 -9.34 1.53
C ALA A 117 7.09 -8.52 2.44
N GLY A 118 8.11 -9.14 3.02
CA GLY A 118 9.16 -8.49 3.80
C GLY A 118 9.97 -7.47 2.97
N LEU A 119 10.28 -7.77 1.72
CA LEU A 119 10.95 -6.81 0.82
C LEU A 119 10.07 -5.59 0.55
N GLY A 120 8.77 -5.79 0.37
CA GLY A 120 7.80 -4.70 0.26
C GLY A 120 7.79 -3.79 1.50
N HIS A 121 7.82 -4.38 2.70
CA HIS A 121 7.89 -3.64 3.96
C HIS A 121 9.20 -2.85 4.11
N ILE A 122 10.34 -3.42 3.73
CA ILE A 122 11.63 -2.72 3.79
C ILE A 122 11.61 -1.50 2.85
N LEU A 123 11.10 -1.65 1.63
CA LEU A 123 10.97 -0.54 0.67
C LEU A 123 10.02 0.55 1.17
N LEU A 124 8.87 0.16 1.73
CA LEU A 124 7.93 1.10 2.35
C LEU A 124 8.59 1.84 3.52
N GLY A 125 9.27 1.13 4.43
CA GLY A 125 9.99 1.74 5.54
C GLY A 125 11.04 2.74 5.08
N LEU A 126 11.87 2.36 4.11
CA LEU A 126 12.87 3.25 3.52
C LEU A 126 12.24 4.49 2.90
N SER A 127 11.14 4.33 2.16
CA SER A 127 10.45 5.46 1.52
C SER A 127 9.88 6.45 2.54
N LEU A 128 9.32 5.97 3.65
CA LEU A 128 8.79 6.82 4.72
C LEU A 128 9.90 7.62 5.42
N VAL A 129 11.06 6.98 5.66
CA VAL A 129 12.24 7.67 6.22
C VAL A 129 12.72 8.77 5.26
N LEU A 130 12.81 8.48 3.95
CA LEU A 130 13.21 9.48 2.96
C LEU A 130 12.20 10.62 2.86
N TYR A 131 10.90 10.34 2.95
CA TYR A 131 9.87 11.38 3.01
C TYR A 131 10.00 12.27 4.25
N ALA A 132 10.28 11.69 5.42
CA ALA A 132 10.52 12.47 6.64
C ALA A 132 11.74 13.38 6.48
N ILE A 133 12.85 12.88 5.91
CA ILE A 133 14.05 13.69 5.64
C ILE A 133 13.74 14.81 4.65
N TYR A 134 13.00 14.52 3.58
CA TYR A 134 12.59 15.51 2.59
C TYR A 134 11.77 16.64 3.19
N LEU A 135 10.74 16.30 3.98
CA LEU A 135 9.89 17.29 4.66
C LEU A 135 10.69 18.12 5.66
N PHE A 136 11.56 17.48 6.45
CA PHE A 136 12.37 18.19 7.45
C PHE A 136 13.34 19.20 6.82
N LYS A 137 13.98 18.82 5.70
CA LYS A 137 14.84 19.74 4.94
C LYS A 137 14.04 20.88 4.33
N GLY A 138 12.90 20.56 3.69
CA GLY A 138 12.06 21.54 3.02
C GLY A 138 11.48 22.62 3.95
N ILE A 139 11.16 22.27 5.20
CA ILE A 139 10.65 23.23 6.19
C ILE A 139 11.78 24.09 6.75
N LYS A 140 13.01 23.57 6.89
CA LYS A 140 14.15 24.32 7.43
C LYS A 140 14.68 25.38 6.45
N GLU A 141 14.48 25.16 5.15
CA GLU A 141 14.92 26.07 4.09
C GLU A 141 13.94 27.24 3.83
N GLN A 142 12.83 27.32 4.59
CA GLN A 142 11.86 28.42 4.59
C GLN A 142 12.15 29.43 5.71
#